data_AF-A0A4W5RAY8-F1
#
_entry.id   AF-A0A4W5RAY8-F1
#
_cell.length_a   1.000
_cell.length_b   1.000
_cell.length_c   1.000
_cell.angle_alpha   90.00
_cell.angle_beta   90.00
_cell.angle_gamma   90.00
#
_symmetry.space_group_name_H-M   'P 1'
#
loop_
_entity.id
_entity.type
_entity.pdbx_description
1 polymer ?
#
loop_
_entity_poly.entity_id
_entity_poly.type
_entity_poly.pdbx_seq_one_letter_code
_entity_poly.pdbx_strand_id
1 'polypeptide(L)'
;MFYSILLCSILLCSTLLHFTLLCFTLLRSTLLYSTLQPRGRRRPQGECLDLAQRFAVGLLFRNKAELRDMATLDTGAMNVVVAKRAAVISHLENLHHGDLSPARLLEACHCVYETGDVHLVRHLVRNLPELLSFQGVPLCPTDAFVVWNLLDRCRALRRRFCLGLEDTGLRMTELQLLTGLNNIHSYRACIADTITLWEELERSGEVELLKAAVSKLTLDPFRATQVSHVQHLSTLVNIHTSRRLSERYANTAHTHTHHLQYIQ
;
A
#
# COMPACT_ATOMS: atom_id res chain seq x y z
N MET A 1 -10.38 -11.96 40.26
CA MET A 1 -10.15 -12.21 38.82
C MET A 1 -9.69 -10.96 38.07
N PHE A 2 -10.42 -9.83 38.13
CA PHE A 2 -10.07 -8.59 37.42
C PHE A 2 -8.66 -8.05 37.70
N TYR A 3 -8.20 -8.12 38.95
CA TYR A 3 -6.88 -7.62 39.34
C TYR A 3 -5.72 -8.40 38.69
N SER A 4 -5.88 -9.71 38.52
CA SER A 4 -4.87 -10.58 37.90
C SER A 4 -4.76 -10.35 36.39
N ILE A 5 -5.90 -10.13 35.72
CA ILE A 5 -5.95 -9.81 34.28
C ILE A 5 -5.34 -8.43 34.02
N LEU A 6 -5.64 -7.45 34.87
CA LEU A 6 -5.08 -6.11 34.76
C LEU A 6 -3.56 -6.12 34.99
N LEU A 7 -3.09 -6.85 36.01
CA LEU A 7 -1.66 -6.98 36.32
C LEU A 7 -0.91 -7.72 35.19
N CYS A 8 -1.49 -8.79 34.63
CA CYS A 8 -0.93 -9.47 33.45
C CYS A 8 -0.87 -8.55 32.24
N SER A 9 -1.91 -7.76 31.98
CA SER A 9 -1.94 -6.81 30.86
C SER A 9 -0.86 -5.72 31.01
N ILE A 10 -0.70 -5.16 32.22
CA ILE A 10 0.30 -4.14 32.51
C ILE A 10 1.72 -4.73 32.43
N LEU A 11 1.97 -5.92 32.99
CA LEU A 11 3.28 -6.58 32.87
C LEU A 11 3.60 -6.93 31.41
N LEU A 12 2.61 -7.43 30.65
CA LEU A 12 2.80 -7.73 29.23
C LEU A 12 3.08 -6.45 28.46
N CYS A 13 2.34 -5.36 28.71
CA CYS A 13 2.58 -4.07 28.07
C CYS A 13 3.95 -3.51 28.44
N SER A 14 4.33 -3.50 29.72
CA SER A 14 5.62 -2.98 30.17
C SER A 14 6.80 -3.81 29.63
N THR A 15 6.68 -5.14 29.61
CA THR A 15 7.70 -6.03 29.03
C THR A 15 7.76 -5.91 27.52
N LEU A 16 6.62 -5.76 26.83
CA LEU A 16 6.58 -5.48 25.40
C LEU A 16 7.13 -4.09 25.09
N LEU A 17 6.93 -3.09 25.94
CA LEU A 17 7.44 -1.72 25.76
C LEU A 17 8.96 -1.67 26.02
N HIS A 18 9.45 -2.36 27.04
CA HIS A 18 10.88 -2.55 27.28
C HIS A 18 11.54 -3.38 26.18
N PHE A 19 10.91 -4.49 25.77
CA PHE A 19 11.38 -5.33 24.67
C PHE A 19 11.36 -4.56 23.36
N THR A 20 10.36 -3.71 23.10
CA THR A 20 10.31 -2.87 21.89
C THR A 20 11.29 -1.72 21.97
N LEU A 21 11.55 -1.11 23.13
CA LEU A 21 12.61 -0.10 23.30
C LEU A 21 14.01 -0.71 23.17
N LEU A 22 14.21 -1.93 23.67
CA LEU A 22 15.43 -2.73 23.52
C LEU A 22 15.60 -3.19 22.07
N CYS A 23 14.54 -3.72 21.46
CA CYS A 23 14.49 -4.04 20.05
C CYS A 23 14.68 -2.79 19.22
N PHE A 24 14.18 -1.61 19.60
CA PHE A 24 14.35 -0.35 18.87
C PHE A 24 15.78 0.20 18.99
N THR A 25 16.42 0.04 20.16
CA THR A 25 17.84 0.40 20.33
C THR A 25 18.74 -0.53 19.50
N LEU A 26 18.43 -1.82 19.45
CA LEU A 26 19.08 -2.79 18.55
C LEU A 26 18.68 -2.53 17.08
N LEU A 27 17.41 -2.22 16.79
CA LEU A 27 16.89 -1.91 15.46
C LEU A 27 17.46 -0.61 14.93
N ARG A 28 17.91 0.35 15.74
CA ARG A 28 18.58 1.54 15.20
C ARG A 28 19.83 1.14 14.42
N SER A 29 20.55 0.10 14.86
CA SER A 29 21.66 -0.48 14.12
C SER A 29 21.18 -1.31 12.92
N THR A 30 20.03 -1.99 13.02
CA THR A 30 19.45 -2.82 11.95
C THR A 30 18.64 -2.04 10.91
N LEU A 31 18.07 -0.88 11.23
CA LEU A 31 17.36 0.06 10.36
C LEU A 31 18.37 0.69 9.42
N LEU A 32 19.48 1.22 9.96
CA LEU A 32 20.61 1.69 9.16
C LEU A 32 21.21 0.57 8.30
N TYR A 33 21.23 -0.68 8.80
CA TYR A 33 21.77 -1.81 8.05
C TYR A 33 20.80 -2.37 6.99
N SER A 34 19.49 -2.24 7.20
CA SER A 34 18.44 -2.82 6.33
C SER A 34 17.95 -1.84 5.27
N THR A 35 18.02 -0.51 5.50
CA THR A 35 17.75 0.52 4.49
C THR A 35 18.82 0.56 3.40
N LEU A 36 20.03 0.06 3.66
CA LEU A 36 21.16 0.07 2.72
C LEU A 36 21.38 -1.24 1.94
N GLN A 37 20.60 -2.31 2.16
CA GLN A 37 20.80 -3.56 1.43
C GLN A 37 19.67 -3.87 0.44
N PRO A 38 19.98 -4.06 -0.86
CA PRO A 38 19.05 -4.62 -1.82
C PRO A 38 18.90 -6.11 -1.51
N ARG A 39 17.83 -6.50 -0.80
CA ARG A 39 17.54 -7.92 -0.53
C ARG A 39 16.38 -8.38 -1.38
N GLY A 40 16.70 -9.07 -2.48
CA GLY A 40 15.75 -9.66 -3.42
C GLY A 40 15.05 -10.94 -2.94
N ARG A 41 15.09 -11.27 -1.65
CA ARG A 41 14.35 -12.44 -1.12
C ARG A 41 14.02 -12.26 0.36
N ARG A 42 12.71 -12.20 0.69
CA ARG A 42 12.21 -12.26 2.07
C ARG A 42 12.75 -13.55 2.71
N ARG A 43 13.55 -13.40 3.76
CA ARG A 43 13.91 -14.50 4.67
C ARG A 43 12.91 -14.47 5.84
N PRO A 44 12.57 -15.61 6.46
CA PRO A 44 11.65 -15.64 7.61
C PRO A 44 12.09 -14.72 8.77
N GLN A 45 13.40 -14.57 8.97
CA GLN A 45 13.98 -13.66 9.97
C GLN A 45 13.75 -12.17 9.64
N GLY A 46 13.65 -11.82 8.36
CA GLY A 46 13.35 -10.45 7.93
C GLY A 46 11.91 -10.06 8.20
N GLU A 47 10.97 -10.99 8.01
CA GLU A 47 9.54 -10.75 8.24
C GLU A 47 9.22 -10.51 9.73
N CYS A 48 9.84 -11.28 10.62
CA CYS A 48 9.70 -11.06 12.07
C CYS A 48 10.28 -9.71 12.50
N LEU A 49 11.41 -9.30 11.90
CA LEU A 49 12.03 -8.00 12.17
C LEU A 49 11.13 -6.85 11.68
N ASP A 50 10.63 -6.94 10.45
CA ASP A 50 9.74 -5.93 9.87
C ASP A 50 8.45 -5.83 10.69
N LEU A 51 7.86 -6.94 11.16
CA LEU A 51 6.68 -6.91 12.04
C LEU A 51 6.98 -6.26 13.40
N ALA A 52 8.10 -6.62 14.03
CA ALA A 52 8.52 -6.03 15.30
C ALA A 52 8.76 -4.52 15.14
N GLN A 53 9.30 -4.08 14.00
CA GLN A 53 9.49 -2.69 13.66
C GLN A 53 8.17 -1.94 13.59
N ARG A 54 7.22 -2.44 12.79
CA ARG A 54 5.88 -1.86 12.62
C ARG A 54 5.18 -1.70 13.96
N PHE A 55 5.20 -2.75 14.77
CA PHE A 55 4.60 -2.74 16.10
C PHE A 55 5.28 -1.72 17.04
N ALA A 56 6.62 -1.68 17.05
CA ALA A 56 7.37 -0.71 17.85
C ALA A 56 7.06 0.74 17.43
N VAL A 57 6.95 1.01 16.13
CA VAL A 57 6.56 2.33 15.60
C VAL A 57 5.13 2.67 16.02
N GLY A 58 4.17 1.76 15.85
CA GLY A 58 2.79 2.00 16.26
C GLY A 58 2.65 2.29 17.76
N LEU A 59 3.34 1.52 18.61
CA LEU A 59 3.40 1.79 20.05
C LEU A 59 4.05 3.15 20.34
N LEU A 60 5.15 3.45 19.67
CA LEU A 60 5.90 4.66 19.89
C LEU A 60 5.04 5.90 19.63
N PHE A 61 4.08 5.86 18.70
CA PHE A 61 3.25 7.01 18.32
C PHE A 61 1.87 7.10 19.00
N ARG A 62 1.54 6.20 19.94
CA ARG A 62 0.30 6.29 20.73
C ARG A 62 0.15 7.61 21.50
N ASN A 63 -1.07 7.96 21.90
CA ASN A 63 -1.29 9.17 22.69
C ASN A 63 -0.52 9.13 24.02
N LYS A 64 -0.03 10.27 24.50
CA LYS A 64 0.71 10.41 25.76
C LYS A 64 -0.08 9.88 26.98
N ALA A 65 -1.40 10.05 26.96
CA ALA A 65 -2.28 9.52 28.02
C ALA A 65 -2.24 7.98 28.02
N GLU A 66 -2.48 7.35 26.86
CA GLU A 66 -2.42 5.88 26.71
C GLU A 66 -1.06 5.31 27.13
N LEU A 67 0.04 5.97 26.79
CA LEU A 67 1.37 5.50 27.17
C LEU A 67 1.65 5.59 28.68
N ARG A 68 1.12 6.63 29.34
CA ARG A 68 1.23 6.76 30.80
C ARG A 68 0.38 5.71 31.51
N ASP A 69 -0.81 5.44 30.99
CA ASP A 69 -1.76 4.49 31.56
C ASP A 69 -1.30 3.02 31.37
N MET A 70 -0.68 2.71 30.22
CA MET A 70 -0.26 1.34 29.88
C MET A 70 0.97 0.83 30.64
N ALA A 71 1.87 1.72 31.07
CA ALA A 71 3.19 1.30 31.54
C ALA A 71 3.69 2.06 32.79
N THR A 72 2.86 2.85 33.47
CA THR A 72 3.27 3.66 34.64
C THR A 72 4.60 4.38 34.37
N LEU A 73 4.78 4.89 33.15
CA LEU A 73 6.07 5.41 32.70
C LEU A 73 6.42 6.63 33.54
N ASP A 74 7.60 6.60 34.15
CA ASP A 74 8.15 7.77 34.81
C ASP A 74 8.51 8.87 33.78
N THR A 75 8.88 10.03 34.29
CA THR A 75 9.26 11.17 33.43
C THR A 75 10.50 10.87 32.58
N GLY A 76 11.43 10.04 33.07
CA GLY A 76 12.64 9.65 32.35
C GLY A 76 12.33 8.77 31.13
N ALA A 77 11.51 7.74 31.31
CA ALA A 77 11.05 6.86 30.23
C ALA A 77 10.26 7.63 29.17
N MET A 78 9.43 8.60 29.60
CA MET A 78 8.71 9.47 28.66
C MET A 78 9.66 10.34 27.81
N ASN A 79 10.75 10.85 28.39
CA ASN A 79 11.77 11.59 27.64
C ASN A 79 12.46 10.70 26.59
N VAL A 80 12.72 9.43 26.92
CA VAL A 80 13.24 8.46 25.95
C VAL A 80 12.26 8.25 24.80
N VAL A 81 10.97 8.04 25.09
CA VAL A 81 9.92 7.92 24.06
C VAL A 81 9.90 9.15 23.14
N VAL A 82 9.96 10.36 23.70
CA VAL A 82 10.00 11.60 22.90
C VAL A 82 11.24 11.67 22.02
N ALA A 83 12.42 11.35 22.56
CA ALA A 83 13.67 11.33 21.79
C ALA A 83 13.63 10.28 20.67
N LYS A 84 13.04 9.10 20.93
CA LYS A 84 12.87 8.04 19.94
C LYS A 84 11.88 8.44 18.84
N ARG A 85 10.76 9.10 19.18
CA ARG A 85 9.84 9.66 18.18
C ARG A 85 10.54 10.61 17.24
N ALA A 86 11.27 11.57 17.79
CA ALA A 86 12.02 12.55 17.00
C ALA A 86 13.03 11.86 16.06
N ALA A 87 13.70 10.81 16.55
CA ALA A 87 14.60 10.01 15.72
C ALA A 87 13.87 9.24 14.60
N VAL A 88 12.69 8.66 14.85
CA VAL A 88 11.88 8.00 13.81
C VAL A 88 11.39 8.99 12.77
N ILE A 89 10.85 10.13 13.20
CA ILE A 89 10.38 11.21 12.32
C ILE A 89 11.52 11.64 11.41
N SER A 90 12.66 12.01 12.01
CA SER A 90 13.84 12.43 11.25
C SER A 90 14.34 11.34 10.30
N HIS A 91 14.30 10.07 10.70
CA HIS A 91 14.69 8.98 9.82
C HIS A 91 13.76 8.85 8.61
N LEU A 92 12.45 8.78 8.84
CA LEU A 92 11.43 8.63 7.80
C LEU A 92 11.43 9.84 6.85
N GLU A 93 11.65 11.05 7.36
CA GLU A 93 11.65 12.26 6.55
C GLU A 93 12.87 12.36 5.62
N ASN A 94 14.00 11.78 6.03
CA ASN A 94 15.26 11.82 5.27
C ASN A 94 15.46 10.60 4.34
N LEU A 95 14.47 9.70 4.23
CA LEU A 95 14.53 8.58 3.30
C LEU A 95 14.43 9.08 1.84
N HIS A 96 15.36 8.63 1.01
CA HIS A 96 15.32 8.86 -0.44
C HIS A 96 14.44 7.81 -1.11
N HIS A 97 13.13 8.06 -1.18
CA HIS A 97 12.15 7.05 -1.61
C HIS A 97 12.33 6.55 -3.05
N GLY A 98 13.00 7.32 -3.92
CA GLY A 98 13.33 6.89 -5.29
C GLY A 98 14.39 5.79 -5.37
N ASP A 99 15.25 5.69 -4.35
CA ASP A 99 16.38 4.74 -4.32
C ASP A 99 16.03 3.45 -3.54
N LEU A 100 14.85 3.40 -2.94
CA LEU A 100 14.40 2.26 -2.15
C LEU A 100 14.06 1.07 -3.05
N SER A 101 14.51 -0.12 -2.66
CA SER A 101 14.00 -1.35 -3.26
C SER A 101 12.50 -1.52 -2.98
N PRO A 102 11.75 -2.21 -3.84
CA PRO A 102 10.31 -2.47 -3.66
C PRO A 102 9.91 -2.92 -2.25
N ALA A 103 10.69 -3.83 -1.65
CA ALA A 103 10.42 -4.33 -0.30
C ALA A 103 10.63 -3.26 0.79
N ARG A 104 11.65 -2.41 0.64
CA ARG A 104 11.93 -1.33 1.61
C ARG A 104 10.97 -0.16 1.46
N LEU A 105 10.51 0.11 0.24
CA LEU A 105 9.45 1.06 -0.01
C LEU A 105 8.15 0.64 0.68
N LEU A 106 7.77 -0.64 0.55
CA LEU A 106 6.61 -1.20 1.26
C LEU A 106 6.76 -1.10 2.78
N GLU A 107 7.95 -1.37 3.32
CA GLU A 107 8.20 -1.24 4.75
C GLU A 107 8.10 0.21 5.24
N ALA A 108 8.58 1.18 4.44
CA ALA A 108 8.40 2.59 4.75
C ALA A 108 6.92 3.00 4.77
N CYS A 109 6.11 2.48 3.84
CA CYS A 109 4.66 2.66 3.85
C CYS A 109 4.03 2.12 5.15
N HIS A 110 4.37 0.89 5.56
CA HIS A 110 3.87 0.31 6.81
C HIS A 110 4.29 1.12 8.03
N CYS A 111 5.57 1.48 8.15
CA CYS A 111 6.04 2.30 9.27
C CYS A 111 5.29 3.62 9.37
N VAL A 112 5.11 4.33 8.26
CA VAL A 112 4.36 5.60 8.24
C VAL A 112 2.89 5.37 8.58
N TYR A 113 2.26 4.32 8.06
CA TYR A 113 0.88 3.97 8.38
C TYR A 113 0.68 3.71 9.88
N GLU A 114 1.56 2.92 10.50
CA GLU A 114 1.51 2.60 11.93
C GLU A 114 1.67 3.83 12.83
N THR A 115 2.35 4.89 12.37
CA THR A 115 2.48 6.12 13.17
C THR A 115 1.13 6.79 13.43
N GLY A 116 0.15 6.60 12.54
CA GLY A 116 -1.10 7.37 12.53
C GLY A 116 -0.91 8.88 12.34
N ASP A 117 0.31 9.35 12.04
CA ASP A 117 0.65 10.77 11.95
C ASP A 117 0.38 11.29 10.53
N VAL A 118 -0.61 12.17 10.41
CA VAL A 118 -1.04 12.76 9.14
C VAL A 118 0.10 13.56 8.47
N HIS A 119 1.00 14.16 9.25
CA HIS A 119 2.15 14.89 8.70
C HIS A 119 3.15 13.96 8.05
N LEU A 120 3.46 12.82 8.68
CA LEU A 120 4.34 11.80 8.10
C LEU A 120 3.72 11.15 6.86
N VAL A 121 2.42 10.84 6.89
CA VAL A 121 1.69 10.35 5.71
C VAL A 121 1.81 11.33 4.55
N ARG A 122 1.56 12.61 4.80
CA ARG A 122 1.66 13.66 3.79
C ARG A 122 3.09 13.86 3.29
N HIS A 123 4.08 13.77 4.18
CA HIS A 123 5.50 13.87 3.83
C HIS A 123 5.94 12.71 2.94
N LEU A 124 5.61 11.48 3.32
CA LEU A 124 5.90 10.28 2.53
C LEU A 124 5.34 10.44 1.11
N VAL A 125 4.02 10.64 0.98
CA VAL A 125 3.36 10.68 -0.34
C VAL A 125 3.87 11.82 -1.22
N ARG A 126 4.24 12.96 -0.62
CA ARG A 126 4.85 14.08 -1.36
C ARG A 126 6.19 13.71 -1.98
N ASN A 127 6.99 12.88 -1.30
CA ASN A 127 8.34 12.52 -1.70
C ASN A 127 8.44 11.15 -2.40
N LEU A 128 7.33 10.44 -2.59
CA LEU A 128 7.30 9.21 -3.38
C LEU A 128 7.66 9.48 -4.86
N PRO A 129 8.36 8.56 -5.52
CA PRO A 129 8.56 8.61 -6.97
C PRO A 129 7.23 8.49 -7.70
N GLU A 130 7.13 9.02 -8.92
CA GLU A 130 5.93 8.84 -9.76
C GLU A 130 5.73 7.37 -10.13
N LEU A 131 6.80 6.66 -10.48
CA LEU A 131 6.78 5.22 -10.63
C LEU A 131 6.92 4.55 -9.25
N LEU A 132 5.81 4.06 -8.72
CA LEU A 132 5.74 3.35 -7.46
C LEU A 132 5.70 1.85 -7.73
N SER A 133 6.87 1.20 -7.73
CA SER A 133 7.00 -0.22 -8.05
C SER A 133 7.13 -1.09 -6.80
N PHE A 134 6.28 -2.11 -6.72
CA PHE A 134 6.31 -3.20 -5.75
C PHE A 134 6.69 -4.54 -6.40
N GLN A 135 7.23 -4.50 -7.63
CA GLN A 135 7.48 -5.67 -8.44
C GLN A 135 8.26 -6.76 -7.69
N GLY A 136 7.77 -8.00 -7.78
CA GLY A 136 8.38 -9.19 -7.17
C GLY A 136 8.28 -9.26 -5.65
N VAL A 137 7.59 -8.32 -4.98
CA VAL A 137 7.29 -8.39 -3.55
C VAL A 137 5.93 -9.04 -3.37
N PRO A 138 5.82 -10.19 -2.68
CA PRO A 138 4.52 -10.78 -2.37
C PRO A 138 3.70 -9.85 -1.48
N LEU A 139 2.56 -9.37 -2.00
CA LEU A 139 1.68 -8.46 -1.29
C LEU A 139 0.47 -9.23 -0.73
N CYS A 140 0.24 -9.10 0.57
CA CYS A 140 -1.00 -9.58 1.19
C CYS A 140 -2.10 -8.49 1.15
N PRO A 141 -3.37 -8.82 1.48
CA PRO A 141 -4.45 -7.84 1.49
C PRO A 141 -4.16 -6.61 2.36
N THR A 142 -3.47 -6.80 3.49
CA THR A 142 -3.06 -5.71 4.39
C THR A 142 -2.03 -4.80 3.74
N ASP A 143 -1.08 -5.35 2.98
CA ASP A 143 -0.09 -4.56 2.25
C ASP A 143 -0.77 -3.64 1.22
N ALA A 144 -1.69 -4.20 0.43
CA ALA A 144 -2.47 -3.45 -0.55
C ALA A 144 -3.30 -2.34 0.11
N PHE A 145 -3.94 -2.65 1.24
CA PHE A 145 -4.73 -1.66 2.00
C PHE A 145 -3.86 -0.52 2.54
N VAL A 146 -2.68 -0.81 3.09
CA VAL A 146 -1.77 0.22 3.61
C VAL A 146 -1.34 1.18 2.49
N VAL A 147 -0.92 0.65 1.35
CA VAL A 147 -0.56 1.48 0.18
C VAL A 147 -1.77 2.29 -0.28
N TRP A 148 -2.93 1.66 -0.40
CA TRP A 148 -4.17 2.34 -0.75
C TRP A 148 -4.49 3.48 0.22
N ASN A 149 -4.44 3.24 1.52
CA ASN A 149 -4.81 4.22 2.54
C ASN A 149 -3.92 5.46 2.52
N LEU A 150 -2.61 5.28 2.33
CA LEU A 150 -1.67 6.38 2.23
C LEU A 150 -1.95 7.26 1.00
N LEU A 151 -2.14 6.63 -0.15
CA LEU A 151 -2.41 7.32 -1.41
C LEU A 151 -3.79 7.99 -1.41
N ASP A 152 -4.79 7.37 -0.78
CA ASP A 152 -6.15 7.88 -0.66
C ASP A 152 -6.25 9.13 0.22
N ARG A 153 -5.59 9.12 1.38
CA ARG A 153 -5.56 10.26 2.33
C ARG A 153 -4.90 11.50 1.75
N CYS A 154 -4.12 11.36 0.68
CA CYS A 154 -3.35 12.43 0.07
C CYS A 154 -3.86 12.88 -1.30
N ARG A 155 -5.15 12.62 -1.62
CA ARG A 155 -5.79 13.10 -2.86
C ARG A 155 -5.59 14.60 -3.13
N ALA A 156 -5.55 15.43 -2.09
CA ALA A 156 -5.35 16.87 -2.21
C ALA A 156 -3.94 17.27 -2.72
N LEU A 157 -2.95 16.38 -2.64
CA LEU A 157 -1.59 16.66 -3.11
C LEU A 157 -1.46 16.69 -4.64
N ARG A 158 -2.51 16.32 -5.39
CA ARG A 158 -2.55 16.29 -6.87
C ARG A 158 -1.38 15.54 -7.52
N ARG A 159 -0.73 14.65 -6.77
CA ARG A 159 0.29 13.73 -7.28
C ARG A 159 -0.37 12.69 -8.19
N ARG A 160 0.36 12.26 -9.22
CA ARG A 160 -0.02 11.16 -10.10
C ARG A 160 1.03 10.06 -9.97
N PHE A 161 0.57 8.82 -9.93
CA PHE A 161 1.44 7.66 -9.77
C PHE A 161 1.18 6.62 -10.86
N CYS A 162 2.25 5.90 -11.19
CA CYS A 162 2.26 4.70 -12.01
C CYS A 162 2.58 3.52 -11.09
N LEU A 163 1.68 2.54 -10.97
CA LEU A 163 1.90 1.39 -10.08
C LEU A 163 2.57 0.22 -10.80
N GLY A 164 3.69 -0.28 -10.28
CA GLY A 164 4.29 -1.54 -10.72
C GLY A 164 3.89 -2.69 -9.80
N LEU A 165 2.97 -3.56 -10.23
CA LEU A 165 2.41 -4.66 -9.43
C LEU A 165 2.69 -6.04 -10.03
N GLU A 166 3.63 -6.13 -10.96
CA GLU A 166 4.07 -7.39 -11.56
C GLU A 166 4.67 -8.33 -10.50
N ASP A 167 4.36 -9.63 -10.60
CA ASP A 167 4.86 -10.67 -9.69
C ASP A 167 4.59 -10.42 -8.19
N THR A 168 3.53 -9.65 -7.87
CA THR A 168 3.14 -9.35 -6.48
C THR A 168 2.20 -10.38 -5.87
N GLY A 169 1.54 -11.19 -6.70
CA GLY A 169 0.53 -12.17 -6.26
C GLY A 169 -0.76 -11.54 -5.73
N LEU A 170 -1.01 -10.26 -6.03
CA LEU A 170 -2.28 -9.60 -5.69
C LEU A 170 -3.43 -10.31 -6.41
N ARG A 171 -4.50 -10.58 -5.66
CA ARG A 171 -5.73 -11.10 -6.24
C ARG A 171 -6.57 -9.94 -6.77
N MET A 172 -7.63 -10.29 -7.48
CA MET A 172 -8.52 -9.36 -8.17
C MET A 172 -9.03 -8.22 -7.26
N THR A 173 -9.48 -8.53 -6.04
CA THR A 173 -10.06 -7.53 -5.13
C THR A 173 -9.06 -6.44 -4.71
N GLU A 174 -7.82 -6.84 -4.48
CA GLU A 174 -6.73 -5.97 -4.06
C GLU A 174 -6.22 -5.13 -5.25
N LEU A 175 -6.18 -5.72 -6.45
CA LEU A 175 -5.86 -5.00 -7.67
C LEU A 175 -6.93 -3.94 -7.98
N GLN A 176 -8.21 -4.30 -7.91
CA GLN A 176 -9.34 -3.38 -8.08
C GLN A 176 -9.25 -2.19 -7.10
N LEU A 177 -8.96 -2.47 -5.82
CA LEU A 177 -8.80 -1.46 -4.78
C LEU A 177 -7.74 -0.42 -5.15
N LEU A 178 -6.57 -0.87 -5.60
CA LEU A 178 -5.45 0.01 -5.97
C LEU A 178 -5.70 0.75 -7.28
N THR A 179 -6.22 0.08 -8.31
CA THR A 179 -6.45 0.71 -9.63
C THR A 179 -7.63 1.69 -9.63
N GLY A 180 -8.55 1.53 -8.68
CA GLY A 180 -9.70 2.42 -8.46
C GLY A 180 -9.34 3.81 -7.91
N LEU A 181 -8.10 4.01 -7.46
CA LEU A 181 -7.63 5.30 -6.97
C LEU A 181 -7.51 6.35 -8.11
N ASN A 182 -7.99 7.57 -7.83
CA ASN A 182 -8.01 8.66 -8.81
C ASN A 182 -6.63 9.25 -9.11
N ASN A 183 -5.68 9.11 -8.19
CA ASN A 183 -4.29 9.53 -8.35
C ASN A 183 -3.42 8.47 -9.05
N ILE A 184 -3.98 7.30 -9.38
CA ILE A 184 -3.30 6.30 -10.20
C ILE A 184 -3.62 6.57 -11.67
N HIS A 185 -2.60 6.98 -12.42
CA HIS A 185 -2.72 7.27 -13.84
C HIS A 185 -2.48 6.03 -14.70
N SER A 186 -1.55 5.17 -14.29
CA SER A 186 -1.32 3.88 -14.94
C SER A 186 -0.93 2.81 -13.95
N TYR A 187 -1.06 1.55 -14.36
CA TYR A 187 -0.55 0.42 -13.61
C TYR A 187 0.01 -0.65 -14.54
N ARG A 188 0.88 -1.48 -13.98
CA ARG A 188 1.37 -2.75 -14.56
C ARG A 188 1.02 -3.85 -13.59
N ALA A 189 0.52 -4.96 -14.10
CA ALA A 189 0.21 -6.15 -13.31
C ALA A 189 0.38 -7.39 -14.19
N CYS A 190 0.33 -8.57 -13.58
CA CYS A 190 0.27 -9.82 -14.33
C CYS A 190 -0.92 -9.77 -15.32
N ILE A 191 -0.67 -10.17 -16.57
CA ILE A 191 -1.72 -10.16 -17.61
C ILE A 191 -2.86 -11.10 -17.24
N ALA A 192 -2.56 -12.26 -16.63
CA ALA A 192 -3.59 -13.20 -16.18
C ALA A 192 -4.52 -12.55 -15.15
N ASP A 193 -3.96 -11.93 -14.10
CA ASP A 193 -4.74 -11.25 -13.07
C ASP A 193 -5.53 -10.06 -13.63
N THR A 194 -4.95 -9.38 -14.62
CA THR A 194 -5.61 -8.27 -15.32
C THR A 194 -6.82 -8.76 -16.13
N ILE A 195 -6.70 -9.88 -16.84
CA ILE A 195 -7.83 -10.52 -17.54
C ILE A 195 -8.92 -10.88 -16.55
N THR A 196 -8.57 -11.53 -15.43
CA THR A 196 -9.53 -11.91 -14.39
C THR A 196 -10.25 -10.69 -13.79
N LEU A 197 -9.52 -9.59 -13.53
CA LEU A 197 -10.12 -8.33 -13.09
C LEU A 197 -11.13 -7.80 -14.11
N TRP A 198 -10.76 -7.78 -15.39
CA TRP A 198 -11.61 -7.21 -16.44
C TRP A 198 -12.89 -8.02 -16.66
N GLU A 199 -12.78 -9.35 -16.69
CA GLU A 199 -13.93 -10.25 -16.83
C GLU A 199 -14.88 -10.14 -15.62
N GLU A 200 -14.34 -9.97 -14.42
CA GLU A 200 -15.16 -9.82 -13.22
C GLU A 200 -15.89 -8.48 -13.18
N LEU A 201 -15.22 -7.37 -13.51
CA LEU A 201 -15.85 -6.05 -13.59
C LEU A 201 -16.94 -6.01 -14.68
N GLU A 202 -16.75 -6.74 -15.77
CA GLU A 202 -17.78 -6.92 -16.79
C GLU A 202 -18.98 -7.72 -16.24
N ARG A 203 -18.70 -8.83 -15.54
CA ARG A 203 -19.73 -9.70 -14.94
C ARG A 203 -20.53 -9.00 -13.84
N SER A 204 -19.89 -8.15 -13.05
CA SER A 204 -20.51 -7.39 -11.97
C SER A 204 -21.24 -6.12 -12.44
N GLY A 205 -21.08 -5.73 -13.70
CA GLY A 205 -21.69 -4.52 -14.25
C GLY A 205 -21.01 -3.22 -13.81
N GLU A 206 -19.76 -3.29 -13.33
CA GLU A 206 -18.96 -2.14 -12.87
C GLU A 206 -18.29 -1.42 -14.05
N VAL A 207 -19.13 -0.88 -14.95
CA VAL A 207 -18.75 -0.38 -16.27
C VAL A 207 -17.67 0.72 -16.21
N GLU A 208 -17.82 1.69 -15.31
CA GLU A 208 -16.86 2.81 -15.17
C GLU A 208 -15.51 2.35 -14.60
N LEU A 209 -15.52 1.39 -13.67
CA LEU A 209 -14.30 0.80 -13.14
C LEU A 209 -13.59 -0.05 -14.20
N LEU A 210 -14.33 -0.80 -15.02
CA LEU A 210 -13.76 -1.54 -16.15
C LEU A 210 -13.07 -0.60 -17.14
N LYS A 211 -13.75 0.49 -17.52
CA LYS A 211 -13.21 1.52 -18.42
C LYS A 211 -11.95 2.17 -17.85
N ALA A 212 -11.97 2.50 -16.56
CA ALA A 212 -10.80 3.03 -15.86
C ALA A 212 -9.65 2.02 -15.81
N ALA A 213 -9.91 0.75 -15.49
CA ALA A 213 -8.88 -0.29 -15.44
C ALA A 213 -8.25 -0.50 -16.83
N VAL A 214 -9.05 -0.59 -17.88
CA VAL A 214 -8.55 -0.79 -19.26
C VAL A 214 -7.71 0.39 -19.73
N SER A 215 -8.17 1.62 -19.50
CA SER A 215 -7.46 2.83 -19.94
C SER A 215 -6.15 3.12 -19.18
N LYS A 216 -6.02 2.60 -17.95
CA LYS A 216 -4.82 2.78 -17.10
C LYS A 216 -3.79 1.65 -17.25
N LEU A 217 -4.12 0.52 -17.89
CA LEU A 217 -3.17 -0.59 -18.02
C LEU A 217 -1.99 -0.20 -18.94
N THR A 218 -0.78 -0.55 -18.50
CA THR A 218 0.45 -0.42 -19.29
C THR A 218 1.20 -1.74 -19.32
N LEU A 219 1.72 -2.12 -20.50
CA LEU A 219 2.41 -3.40 -20.73
C LEU A 219 3.94 -3.25 -20.94
N ASP A 220 4.49 -2.02 -20.96
CA ASP A 220 5.83 -1.76 -21.50
C ASP A 220 6.99 -1.78 -20.48
N PRO A 221 8.03 -2.62 -20.60
CA PRO A 221 8.27 -3.58 -21.68
C PRO A 221 7.66 -4.96 -21.38
N PHE A 222 6.90 -5.50 -22.34
CA PHE A 222 6.29 -6.82 -22.22
C PHE A 222 7.35 -7.91 -22.42
N ARG A 223 7.43 -8.84 -21.46
CA ARG A 223 8.34 -9.99 -21.51
C ARG A 223 7.57 -11.31 -21.58
N ALA A 224 7.59 -11.94 -22.74
CA ALA A 224 7.09 -13.30 -22.92
C ALA A 224 8.21 -14.32 -22.65
N THR A 225 8.15 -15.02 -21.51
CA THR A 225 9.06 -16.12 -21.18
C THR A 225 8.39 -17.49 -21.32
N GLN A 226 7.05 -17.52 -21.32
CA GLN A 226 6.24 -18.73 -21.45
C GLN A 226 5.19 -18.56 -22.55
N VAL A 227 4.76 -19.67 -23.16
CA VAL A 227 3.69 -19.68 -24.18
C VAL A 227 2.38 -19.09 -23.62
N SER A 228 2.10 -19.35 -22.34
CA SER A 228 0.97 -18.77 -21.62
C SER A 228 0.97 -17.23 -21.65
N HIS A 229 2.13 -16.58 -21.65
CA HIS A 229 2.20 -15.10 -21.72
C HIS A 229 1.68 -14.59 -23.06
N VAL A 230 2.00 -15.28 -24.16
CA VAL A 230 1.52 -14.93 -25.51
C VAL A 230 0.02 -15.21 -25.63
N GLN A 231 -0.45 -16.32 -25.06
CA GLN A 231 -1.88 -16.66 -25.02
C GLN A 231 -2.68 -15.62 -24.21
N HIS A 232 -2.20 -15.26 -23.01
CA HIS A 232 -2.83 -14.22 -22.20
C HIS A 232 -2.81 -12.87 -22.93
N LEU A 233 -1.71 -12.49 -23.59
CA LEU A 233 -1.68 -11.27 -24.38
C LEU A 233 -2.71 -11.30 -25.50
N SER A 234 -2.85 -12.43 -26.21
CA SER A 234 -3.88 -12.59 -27.24
C SER A 234 -5.28 -12.46 -26.65
N THR A 235 -5.56 -13.06 -25.49
CA THR A 235 -6.84 -12.89 -24.78
C THR A 235 -7.07 -11.44 -24.40
N LEU A 236 -6.07 -10.75 -23.87
CA LEU A 236 -6.17 -9.34 -23.47
C LEU A 236 -6.45 -8.44 -24.68
N VAL A 237 -5.75 -8.65 -25.80
CA VAL A 237 -5.99 -7.95 -27.07
C VAL A 237 -7.39 -8.28 -27.60
N ASN A 238 -7.82 -9.54 -27.56
CA ASN A 238 -9.16 -9.92 -27.96
C ASN A 238 -10.21 -9.23 -27.10
N ILE A 239 -10.09 -9.21 -25.77
CA ILE A 239 -11.02 -8.49 -24.89
C ILE A 239 -11.04 -7.00 -25.26
N HIS A 240 -9.87 -6.40 -25.51
CA HIS A 240 -9.77 -5.00 -25.90
C HIS A 240 -10.39 -4.68 -27.27
N THR A 241 -10.18 -5.55 -28.28
CA THR A 241 -10.59 -5.33 -29.68
C THR A 241 -11.99 -5.84 -29.99
N SER A 242 -12.34 -7.04 -29.52
CA SER A 242 -13.60 -7.73 -29.87
C SER A 242 -14.76 -7.39 -28.94
N ARG A 243 -14.50 -6.99 -27.70
CA ARG A 243 -15.55 -6.50 -26.79
C ARG A 243 -15.54 -4.98 -26.80
N ARG A 244 -16.47 -4.41 -27.59
CA ARG A 244 -16.79 -2.98 -27.81
C ARG A 244 -16.80 -2.10 -26.53
N LEU A 245 -15.67 -1.92 -25.86
CA LEU A 245 -15.48 -0.83 -24.89
C LEU A 245 -15.49 0.55 -25.58
N SER A 246 -15.43 0.58 -26.91
CA SER A 246 -15.55 1.80 -27.72
C SER A 246 -16.94 2.00 -28.36
N GLU A 247 -17.70 0.94 -28.67
CA GLU A 247 -18.93 1.10 -29.48
C GLU A 247 -20.24 0.81 -28.72
N ARG A 248 -20.25 0.29 -27.48
CA ARG A 248 -21.50 0.29 -26.65
C ARG A 248 -21.87 1.69 -26.14
N TYR A 249 -20.98 2.67 -26.29
CA TYR A 249 -21.12 4.02 -25.71
C TYR A 249 -21.55 5.11 -26.70
N ALA A 250 -21.79 4.80 -27.97
CA ALA A 250 -22.47 5.72 -28.89
C ALA A 250 -24.00 5.64 -28.80
N ASN A 251 -24.53 4.51 -28.31
CA ASN A 251 -25.96 4.21 -28.35
C ASN A 251 -26.73 4.59 -27.08
N THR A 252 -26.06 4.97 -25.98
CA THR A 252 -26.71 5.55 -24.79
C THR A 252 -26.89 7.06 -24.88
N ALA A 253 -26.19 7.75 -25.78
CA ALA A 253 -26.40 9.16 -26.07
C ALA A 253 -27.56 9.41 -27.07
N HIS A 254 -27.98 8.40 -27.85
CA HIS A 254 -29.03 8.52 -28.86
C HIS A 254 -30.43 8.10 -28.37
N THR A 255 -30.53 7.39 -27.25
CA THR A 255 -31.83 6.98 -26.68
C THR A 255 -32.45 8.01 -25.74
N HIS A 256 -31.69 9.03 -25.28
CA HIS A 256 -32.24 10.12 -24.47
C HIS A 256 -32.75 11.34 -25.26
N THR A 257 -32.50 11.41 -26.57
CA THR A 257 -32.92 12.54 -27.41
C THR A 257 -34.26 12.34 -28.11
N HIS A 258 -34.83 11.14 -28.10
CA HIS A 258 -36.09 10.85 -28.80
C HIS A 258 -37.36 10.91 -27.92
N HIS A 259 -37.25 11.16 -26.61
CA HIS A 259 -38.42 11.19 -25.71
C HIS A 259 -38.86 12.58 -25.23
N LEU A 260 -38.27 13.67 -25.75
CA LEU A 260 -38.65 15.05 -25.40
C LEU A 260 -39.24 15.85 -26.57
N GLN A 261 -39.80 15.20 -27.59
CA GLN A 261 -40.50 15.89 -28.69
C GLN A 261 -42.02 15.71 -28.73
N TYR A 262 -42.64 15.14 -27.70
CA TYR A 262 -44.10 15.08 -27.60
C TYR A 262 -44.59 15.41 -26.18
N ILE A 263 -44.49 16.69 -25.80
CA ILE A 263 -45.47 17.33 -24.93
C ILE A 263 -45.67 18.75 -25.48
N GLN A 264 -46.72 18.91 -26.30
CA GLN A 264 -47.47 20.16 -26.45
C GLN A 264 -48.53 20.21 -25.37
#